data_AF-A0A536G114-F1
#
_entry.id   AF-A0A536G114-F1
#
_cell.length_a   1.000
_cell.length_b   1.000
_cell.length_c   1.000
_cell.angle_alpha   90.00
_cell.angle_beta   90.00
_cell.angle_gamma   90.00
#
_symmetry.space_group_name_H-M   'P 1'
#
loop_
_entity.id
_entity.type
_entity.pdbx_description
1 polymer ?
#
loop_
_entity_poly.entity_id
_entity_poly.type
_entity_poly.pdbx_seq_one_letter_code
_entity_poly.pdbx_strand_id
1 'polypeptide(L)'
;MEGERKLMPRRLSIQTYARIGGVLFLVSLVAGGFGEGFAPAQLIATGDAAATARHILNSDALFRVGFACYLVDALCDVALTVVFYLLLRPVSLIVTLGIVLFRLMATATFAFGELF
;
A
#
# COMPACT_ATOMS: atom_id res chain seq x y z
N MET A 1 -35.87 -14.57 -28.19
CA MET A 1 -35.67 -13.30 -27.46
C MET A 1 -35.16 -13.55 -26.03
N GLU A 2 -34.19 -14.46 -25.86
CA GLU A 2 -33.72 -14.94 -24.53
C GLU A 2 -32.18 -14.89 -24.39
N GLY A 3 -31.47 -14.24 -25.34
CA GLY A 3 -30.00 -14.32 -25.45
C GLY A 3 -29.22 -13.14 -24.86
N GLU A 4 -29.87 -12.01 -24.62
CA GLU A 4 -29.19 -10.72 -24.37
C GLU A 4 -28.94 -10.43 -22.87
N ARG A 5 -29.44 -11.28 -21.97
CA ARG A 5 -29.41 -11.00 -20.51
C ARG A 5 -28.12 -11.44 -19.80
N LYS A 6 -27.05 -11.80 -20.52
CA LYS A 6 -25.86 -12.45 -19.92
C LYS A 6 -24.58 -11.61 -19.76
N LEU A 7 -24.55 -10.34 -20.13
CA LEU A 7 -23.33 -9.52 -20.01
C LEU A 7 -23.58 -8.15 -19.36
N MET A 8 -24.43 -8.08 -18.32
CA MET A 8 -24.33 -6.95 -17.39
C MET A 8 -23.20 -7.24 -16.40
N PRO A 9 -22.04 -6.54 -16.50
CA PRO A 9 -21.00 -6.67 -15.49
C PRO A 9 -21.62 -6.31 -14.14
N ARG A 10 -21.57 -7.25 -13.18
CA ARG A 10 -22.10 -7.06 -11.83
C ARG A 10 -21.40 -5.85 -11.22
N ARG A 11 -22.05 -4.68 -11.22
CA ARG A 11 -21.56 -3.52 -10.49
C ARG A 11 -21.54 -3.92 -9.03
N LEU A 12 -20.35 -4.12 -8.47
CA LEU A 12 -20.19 -4.41 -7.06
C LEU A 12 -20.84 -3.28 -6.24
N SER A 13 -21.49 -3.65 -5.14
CA SER A 13 -22.07 -2.68 -4.22
C SER A 13 -20.97 -1.78 -3.64
N ILE A 14 -21.29 -0.51 -3.37
CA ILE A 14 -20.41 0.44 -2.67
C ILE A 14 -19.88 -0.17 -1.36
N GLN A 15 -20.71 -0.97 -0.67
CA GLN A 15 -20.31 -1.69 0.55
C GLN A 15 -19.22 -2.74 0.30
N THR A 16 -19.23 -3.40 -0.87
CA THR A 16 -18.18 -4.37 -1.23
C THR A 16 -16.84 -3.65 -1.42
N TYR A 17 -16.83 -2.51 -2.12
CA TYR A 17 -15.63 -1.69 -2.26
C TYR A 17 -15.12 -1.17 -0.92
N ALA A 18 -16.01 -0.70 -0.04
CA ALA A 18 -15.63 -0.25 1.29
C ALA A 18 -15.01 -1.38 2.13
N ARG A 19 -15.55 -2.61 2.06
CA ARG A 19 -14.97 -3.78 2.74
C ARG A 19 -13.60 -4.17 2.18
N ILE A 20 -13.45 -4.20 0.85
CA ILE A 20 -12.16 -4.48 0.20
C ILE A 20 -11.14 -3.41 0.61
N GLY A 21 -11.52 -2.13 0.56
CA GLY A 21 -10.67 -1.03 1.00
C GLY A 21 -10.27 -1.17 2.47
N GLY A 22 -11.20 -1.51 3.36
CA GLY A 22 -10.89 -1.75 4.77
C GLY A 22 -9.89 -2.88 4.99
N VAL A 23 -10.04 -4.00 4.28
CA VAL A 23 -9.10 -5.13 4.36
C VAL A 23 -7.71 -4.74 3.83
N LEU A 24 -7.65 -4.09 2.66
CA LEU A 24 -6.39 -3.61 2.09
C LEU A 24 -5.68 -2.62 3.02
N PHE A 25 -6.45 -1.74 3.68
CA PHE A 25 -5.92 -0.80 4.66
C PHE A 25 -5.32 -1.51 5.88
N LEU A 26 -6.00 -2.54 6.40
CA LEU A 26 -5.47 -3.32 7.52
C LEU A 26 -4.21 -4.09 7.15
N VAL A 27 -4.15 -4.67 5.96
CA VAL A 27 -2.95 -5.35 5.45
C VAL A 27 -1.80 -4.35 5.32
N SER A 28 -2.07 -3.20 4.71
CA SER A 28 -1.11 -2.09 4.58
C SER A 28 -0.57 -1.65 5.94
N LEU A 29 -1.44 -1.38 6.90
CA LEU A 29 -1.04 -0.93 8.24
C LEU A 29 -0.11 -1.93 8.95
N VAL A 30 -0.37 -3.24 8.83
CA VAL A 30 0.49 -4.27 9.42
C VAL A 30 1.79 -4.42 8.63
N ALA A 31 1.72 -4.41 7.30
CA ALA A 31 2.87 -4.60 6.43
C ALA A 31 3.84 -3.40 6.51
N GLY A 32 3.34 -2.16 6.36
CA GLY A 32 4.14 -0.94 6.53
C GLY A 32 4.70 -0.82 7.94
N GLY A 33 3.88 -1.05 8.98
CA GLY A 33 4.35 -1.03 10.37
C GLY A 33 5.50 -2.02 10.64
N PHE A 34 5.47 -3.19 10.02
CA PHE A 34 6.57 -4.15 10.11
C PHE A 34 7.78 -3.77 9.24
N GLY A 35 7.54 -3.43 7.97
CA GLY A 35 8.57 -3.16 6.97
C GLY A 35 9.35 -1.87 7.20
N GLU A 36 8.70 -0.86 7.78
CA GLU A 36 9.25 0.50 7.96
C GLU A 36 9.51 0.80 9.44
N GLY A 37 8.68 0.28 10.34
CA GLY A 37 8.84 0.49 11.77
C GLY A 37 9.77 -0.55 12.39
N PHE A 38 9.32 -1.80 12.39
CA PHE A 38 9.96 -2.87 13.16
C PHE A 38 11.28 -3.35 12.56
N ALA A 39 11.32 -3.68 11.26
CA ALA A 39 12.52 -4.21 10.64
C ALA A 39 13.68 -3.19 10.64
N PRO A 40 13.47 -1.91 10.28
CA PRO A 40 14.54 -0.91 10.31
C PRO A 40 15.04 -0.63 11.73
N ALA A 41 14.17 -0.63 12.74
CA ALA A 41 14.57 -0.46 14.14
C ALA A 41 15.55 -1.53 14.64
N GLN A 42 15.52 -2.73 14.06
CA GLN A 42 16.39 -3.84 14.42
C GLN A 42 17.65 -3.92 13.54
N LEU A 43 17.61 -3.34 12.34
CA LEU A 43 18.65 -3.47 11.31
C LEU A 43 19.54 -2.23 11.21
N ILE A 44 18.99 -1.03 11.44
CA ILE A 44 19.68 0.24 11.22
C ILE A 44 20.31 0.73 12.54
N ALA A 45 21.63 0.90 12.51
CA ALA A 45 22.37 1.57 13.57
C ALA A 45 22.66 3.02 13.13
N THR A 46 21.90 3.98 13.66
CA THR A 46 22.01 5.40 13.30
C THR A 46 23.43 5.91 13.49
N GLY A 47 24.07 6.39 12.41
CA GLY A 47 25.43 6.92 12.43
C GLY A 47 26.55 5.88 12.27
N ASP A 48 26.23 4.58 12.17
CA ASP A 48 27.22 3.51 11.93
C ASP A 48 26.77 2.56 10.81
N ALA A 49 27.25 2.85 9.60
CA ALA A 49 26.98 2.03 8.41
C ALA A 49 27.61 0.63 8.51
N ALA A 50 28.75 0.48 9.19
CA ALA A 50 29.42 -0.81 9.35
C ALA A 50 28.65 -1.73 10.31
N ALA A 51 28.11 -1.17 11.39
CA ALA A 51 27.20 -1.88 12.29
C ALA A 51 25.90 -2.28 11.57
N THR A 52 25.31 -1.38 10.79
CA THR A 52 24.11 -1.67 9.98
C THR A 52 24.35 -2.84 9.02
N ALA A 53 25.46 -2.84 8.27
CA ALA A 53 25.81 -3.95 7.38
C ALA A 53 25.96 -5.28 8.14
N ARG A 54 26.54 -5.26 9.34
CA ARG A 54 26.64 -6.46 10.19
C ARG A 54 25.27 -6.94 10.69
N HIS A 55 24.37 -6.05 11.07
CA HIS A 55 23.00 -6.41 11.48
C HIS A 55 22.23 -7.07 10.34
N ILE A 56 22.34 -6.54 9.12
CA ILE A 56 21.74 -7.12 7.92
C ILE A 56 22.32 -8.51 7.63
N LEU A 57 23.65 -8.66 7.63
CA LEU A 57 24.30 -9.95 7.38
C LEU A 57 23.95 -11.01 8.45
N ASN A 58 23.80 -10.59 9.71
CA ASN A 58 23.41 -11.48 10.80
C ASN A 58 21.91 -11.82 10.79
N SER A 59 21.08 -10.98 10.16
CA SER A 59 19.61 -11.09 10.15
C SER A 59 19.03 -11.00 8.74
N ASP A 60 19.60 -11.72 7.78
CA ASP A 60 19.20 -11.67 6.35
C ASP A 60 17.70 -11.95 6.16
N ALA A 61 17.15 -12.92 6.90
CA ALA A 61 15.73 -13.24 6.84
C ALA A 61 14.85 -12.05 7.27
N LEU A 62 15.27 -11.29 8.29
CA LEU A 62 14.52 -10.12 8.77
C LEU A 62 14.54 -9.01 7.73
N PHE A 63 15.69 -8.77 7.10
CA PHE A 63 15.82 -7.81 5.99
C PHE A 63 14.92 -8.19 4.81
N ARG A 64 14.96 -9.46 4.38
CA ARG A 64 14.15 -9.93 3.23
C ARG A 64 12.65 -9.88 3.51
N VAL A 65 12.20 -10.25 4.71
CA VAL A 65 10.79 -10.16 5.08
C VAL A 65 10.35 -8.71 5.25
N GLY A 66 11.16 -7.87 5.89
CA GLY A 66 10.89 -6.44 6.01
C GLY A 66 10.71 -5.78 4.64
N PHE A 67 11.62 -6.05 3.71
CA PHE A 67 11.53 -5.58 2.34
C PHE A 67 10.31 -6.12 1.59
N ALA A 68 9.97 -7.39 1.78
CA ALA A 68 8.75 -7.96 1.19
C ALA A 68 7.48 -7.29 1.74
N CYS A 69 7.43 -7.01 3.04
CA CYS A 69 6.33 -6.27 3.68
C CYS A 69 6.20 -4.86 3.11
N TYR A 70 7.32 -4.14 2.92
CA TYR A 70 7.33 -2.84 2.27
C TYR A 70 6.74 -2.88 0.85
N LEU A 71 7.13 -3.87 0.03
CA LEU A 71 6.55 -4.05 -1.31
C LEU A 71 5.04 -4.34 -1.28
N VAL A 72 4.59 -5.16 -0.33
CA VAL A 72 3.17 -5.48 -0.14
C VAL A 72 2.40 -4.22 0.26
N ASP A 73 2.95 -3.39 1.13
CA ASP A 73 2.34 -2.14 1.55
C ASP A 73 2.17 -1.18 0.36
N ALA A 74 3.23 -0.98 -0.43
CA ALA A 74 3.18 -0.15 -1.64
C ALA A 74 2.11 -0.62 -2.64
N LEU A 75 1.96 -1.94 -2.84
CA LEU A 75 0.91 -2.51 -3.69
C LEU A 75 -0.50 -2.27 -3.10
N CYS A 76 -0.65 -2.42 -1.79
CA CYS A 76 -1.91 -2.12 -1.10
C CYS A 76 -2.28 -0.65 -1.24
N ASP A 77 -1.31 0.26 -1.14
CA ASP A 77 -1.51 1.70 -1.26
C ASP A 77 -2.04 2.10 -2.66
N VAL A 78 -1.48 1.52 -3.72
CA VAL A 78 -1.97 1.68 -5.10
C VAL A 78 -3.38 1.10 -5.25
N ALA A 79 -3.64 -0.10 -4.73
CA ALA A 79 -4.97 -0.71 -4.77
C ALA A 79 -6.02 0.13 -4.01
N LEU A 80 -5.65 0.66 -2.84
CA LEU A 80 -6.48 1.58 -2.06
C LEU A 80 -6.81 2.84 -2.83
N THR A 81 -5.86 3.40 -3.58
CA THR A 81 -6.09 4.56 -4.44
C THR A 81 -7.18 4.29 -5.48
N VAL A 82 -7.18 3.10 -6.09
CA VAL A 82 -8.26 2.67 -7.01
C VAL A 82 -9.59 2.49 -6.28
N VAL A 83 -9.59 1.90 -5.09
CA VAL A 83 -10.81 1.72 -4.28
C VAL A 83 -11.41 3.07 -3.88
N PHE A 84 -10.60 4.03 -3.43
CA PHE A 84 -11.04 5.39 -3.14
C PHE A 84 -11.58 6.08 -4.39
N TYR A 85 -10.93 5.93 -5.55
CA TYR A 85 -11.46 6.46 -6.81
C TYR A 85 -12.88 5.95 -7.07
N LEU A 86 -13.11 4.65 -6.93
CA LEU A 86 -14.43 4.03 -7.16
C LEU A 86 -15.48 4.46 -6.13
N LEU A 87 -15.08 4.67 -4.87
CA LEU A 87 -15.96 5.11 -3.78
C LEU A 87 -16.37 6.59 -3.90
N LEU A 88 -15.44 7.47 -4.28
CA LEU A 88 -15.63 8.92 -4.29
C LEU A 88 -16.13 9.48 -5.63
N ARG A 89 -15.90 8.76 -6.74
CA ARG A 89 -16.41 9.13 -8.07
C ARG A 89 -17.90 9.52 -8.09
N PRO A 90 -18.83 8.84 -7.40
CA PRO A 90 -20.24 9.24 -7.40
C PRO A 90 -20.54 10.54 -6.62
N VAL A 91 -19.63 11.01 -5.76
CA VAL A 91 -19.84 12.21 -4.93
C VAL A 91 -19.37 13.46 -5.67
N SER A 92 -18.11 13.49 -6.11
CA SER A 92 -17.60 14.57 -6.96
C SER A 92 -16.29 14.19 -7.66
N LEU A 93 -16.15 14.60 -8.92
CA LEU A 93 -14.95 14.32 -9.70
C LEU A 93 -13.72 15.07 -9.15
N ILE A 94 -13.90 16.32 -8.71
CA ILE A 94 -12.80 17.17 -8.21
C ILE A 94 -12.17 16.57 -6.93
N VAL A 95 -12.99 16.18 -5.95
CA VAL A 95 -12.49 15.56 -4.70
C VAL A 95 -11.83 14.21 -4.99
N THR A 96 -12.40 13.43 -5.92
CA THR A 96 -11.85 12.14 -6.32
C THR A 96 -10.45 12.30 -6.93
N LEU A 97 -10.28 13.24 -7.86
CA LEU A 97 -8.98 13.54 -8.47
C LEU A 97 -7.99 14.06 -7.42
N GLY A 98 -8.43 14.92 -6.50
CA GLY A 98 -7.62 15.39 -5.38
C GLY A 98 -7.05 14.23 -4.56
N ILE A 99 -7.90 13.31 -4.10
CA ILE A 99 -7.47 12.14 -3.30
C ILE A 99 -6.49 11.26 -4.08
N VAL A 100 -6.76 10.98 -5.36
CA VAL A 100 -5.86 10.16 -6.18
C VAL A 100 -4.50 10.83 -6.35
N LEU A 101 -4.48 12.14 -6.63
CA LEU A 101 -3.23 12.90 -6.78
C LEU A 101 -2.44 12.96 -5.47
N PHE A 102 -3.10 13.29 -4.36
CA PHE A 102 -2.45 13.33 -3.05
C PHE A 102 -1.88 11.98 -2.64
N ARG A 103 -2.62 10.90 -2.89
CA ARG A 103 -2.14 9.55 -2.59
C ARG A 103 -0.92 9.19 -3.44
N LEU A 104 -0.99 9.38 -4.76
CA LEU A 104 0.16 9.10 -5.64
C LEU A 104 1.40 9.94 -5.29
N MET A 105 1.22 11.22 -4.95
CA MET A 105 2.33 12.06 -4.48
C MET A 105 2.91 11.54 -3.17
N ALA A 106 2.06 11.11 -2.22
CA ALA A 106 2.50 10.52 -0.97
C ALA A 106 3.31 9.24 -1.23
N THR A 107 2.79 8.29 -2.03
CA THR A 107 3.49 7.05 -2.37
C THR A 107 4.83 7.32 -3.06
N ALA A 108 4.88 8.29 -3.99
CA ALA A 108 6.11 8.64 -4.71
C ALA A 108 7.15 9.30 -3.79
N THR A 109 6.72 10.22 -2.93
CA THR A 109 7.60 10.87 -1.94
C THR A 109 8.14 9.83 -0.96
N PHE A 110 7.29 8.90 -0.53
CA PHE A 110 7.65 7.83 0.38
C PHE A 110 8.68 6.89 -0.25
N ALA A 111 8.40 6.41 -1.46
CA ALA A 111 9.32 5.54 -2.20
C ALA A 111 10.68 6.20 -2.49
N PHE A 112 10.70 7.53 -2.66
CA PHE A 112 11.93 8.28 -2.78
C PHE A 112 12.68 8.36 -1.45
N GLY A 113 11.99 8.61 -0.34
CA GLY A 113 12.59 8.68 1.00
C GLY A 113 13.30 7.39 1.43
N GLU A 114 12.79 6.24 1.00
CA GLU A 114 13.38 4.92 1.29
C GLU A 114 14.59 4.57 0.39
N LEU A 115 14.99 5.46 -0.53
CA LEU A 115 16.04 5.21 -1.51
C LEU A 115 17.45 5.58 -0.98
N PHE A 116 17.55 6.24 0.18
CA PHE A 116 18.78 6.76 0.78
C PHE A 116 18.72 6.77 2.32
#